data_AF-A0A0R3E4L6-F1
#
_entry.id   AF-A0A0R3E4L6-F1
#
_cell.length_a   1.000
_cell.length_b   1.000
_cell.length_c   1.000
_cell.angle_alpha   90.00
_cell.angle_beta   90.00
_cell.angle_gamma   90.00
#
_symmetry.space_group_name_H-M   'P 1'
#
loop_
_entity.id
_entity.type
_entity.pdbx_description
1 polymer ?
#
loop_
_entity_poly.entity_id
_entity_poly.type
_entity_poly.pdbx_seq_one_letter_code
_entity_poly.pdbx_strand_id
1 'polypeptide(L)'
;MHFWTASRGGNCAECSWIAAEGTIVAETPKQAEEFFKTHPEYPNVYLNSPGGNLSAGVQLGRLFRKYSLRVAVGHTTAPTDPDLSSTADIDEGQCVSACSYAFLGGVVREADNNQIGIHQFSWELNNFAQQPSADIQDAAGASAGFSLSTAQVIAGFLITYVQEMGVDPKFVSVASSTEDVHYLSKEELVNLNVRWDSKAFGPWGIRPWGNGIYAFAESHDKKQTAFVFCNSDKHPKMRIQGVEHVSEIKEELKDVDNYMPIEAALGADVTSIKLSQESNGASALDMSLADFDPRGLQGKSDYDLSVRAKTHSVEWLFNFSLSAVGAAAAISAAMRNCN
;
A
#
# COMPACT_ATOMS: atom_id res chain seq x y z
N MET A 1 -15.56 -3.68 17.96
CA MET A 1 -14.49 -4.43 17.30
C MET A 1 -13.44 -4.70 18.35
N HIS A 2 -12.86 -5.89 18.36
CA HIS A 2 -11.86 -6.30 19.35
C HIS A 2 -10.48 -6.32 18.70
N PHE A 3 -9.46 -5.86 19.43
CA PHE A 3 -8.07 -5.80 18.99
C PHE A 3 -7.20 -6.67 19.89
N TRP A 4 -6.37 -7.52 19.31
CA TRP A 4 -5.37 -8.32 20.01
C TRP A 4 -4.20 -8.65 19.10
N THR A 5 -3.07 -9.06 19.68
CA THR A 5 -1.92 -9.51 18.91
C THR A 5 -2.01 -11.02 18.67
N ALA A 6 -1.57 -11.44 17.48
CA ALA A 6 -1.54 -12.83 17.06
C ALA A 6 -0.22 -13.12 16.35
N SER A 7 0.20 -14.38 16.34
CA SER A 7 1.45 -14.79 15.71
C SER A 7 1.40 -16.24 15.23
N ARG A 8 2.03 -16.53 14.08
CA ARG A 8 2.30 -17.91 13.63
C ARG A 8 3.48 -18.55 14.38
N GLY A 9 4.11 -17.81 15.30
CA GLY A 9 5.36 -18.22 15.95
C GLY A 9 6.58 -18.04 15.04
N GLY A 10 7.76 -18.38 15.58
CA GLY A 10 9.04 -18.24 14.87
C GLY A 10 9.69 -16.85 15.01
N ASN A 11 10.93 -16.73 14.52
CA ASN A 11 11.71 -15.49 14.54
C ASN A 11 11.60 -14.76 13.20
N CYS A 12 10.42 -14.21 12.90
CA CYS A 12 10.17 -13.43 11.68
C CYS A 12 9.34 -12.19 12.00
N ALA A 13 9.73 -11.04 11.44
CA ALA A 13 9.07 -9.76 11.70
C ALA A 13 7.62 -9.70 11.18
N GLU A 14 7.30 -10.47 10.13
CA GLU A 14 5.96 -10.52 9.53
C GLU A 14 5.06 -11.61 10.13
N CYS A 15 5.60 -12.43 11.03
CA CYS A 15 4.87 -13.56 11.61
C CYS A 15 3.94 -13.17 12.75
N SER A 16 3.89 -11.89 13.10
CA SER A 16 3.01 -11.35 14.14
C SER A 16 2.23 -10.15 13.61
N TRP A 17 0.96 -10.03 14.03
CA TRP A 17 0.03 -9.01 13.55
C TRP A 17 -0.97 -8.60 14.63
N ILE A 18 -1.70 -7.53 14.36
CA ILE A 18 -2.89 -7.12 15.11
C ILE A 18 -4.12 -7.71 14.41
N ALA A 19 -4.90 -8.50 15.13
CA ALA A 19 -6.22 -8.94 14.69
C ALA A 19 -7.27 -7.90 15.10
N ALA A 20 -8.11 -7.47 14.16
CA ALA A 20 -9.15 -6.46 14.34
C ALA A 20 -10.50 -6.99 13.86
N GLU A 21 -11.30 -7.49 14.81
CA GLU A 21 -12.41 -8.40 14.51
C GLU A 21 -13.76 -7.92 15.07
N GLY A 22 -14.83 -8.18 14.32
CA GLY A 22 -16.21 -7.88 14.71
C GLY A 22 -16.69 -6.46 14.38
N THR A 23 -17.88 -6.10 14.85
CA THR A 23 -18.59 -4.86 14.47
C THR A 23 -17.87 -3.59 14.91
N ILE A 24 -17.75 -2.60 14.03
CA ILE A 24 -17.23 -1.27 14.33
C ILE A 24 -18.32 -0.46 15.07
N VAL A 25 -18.01 -0.01 16.27
CA VAL A 25 -18.89 0.83 17.10
C VAL A 25 -18.25 2.19 17.36
N ALA A 26 -19.01 3.13 17.93
CA ALA A 26 -18.57 4.50 18.19
C ALA A 26 -17.24 4.59 18.97
N GLU A 27 -17.02 3.70 19.93
CA GLU A 27 -15.84 3.67 20.80
C GLU A 27 -14.63 2.98 20.14
N THR A 28 -14.82 2.29 19.01
CA THR A 28 -13.78 1.52 18.33
C THR A 28 -12.53 2.36 18.00
N PRO A 29 -12.62 3.59 17.46
CA PRO A 29 -11.43 4.39 17.15
C PRO A 29 -10.61 4.74 18.40
N LYS A 30 -11.26 5.02 19.53
CA LYS A 30 -10.56 5.31 20.78
C LYS A 30 -9.79 4.08 21.28
N GLN A 31 -10.45 2.91 21.29
CA GLN A 31 -9.83 1.64 21.68
C GLN A 31 -8.66 1.28 20.76
N ALA A 32 -8.83 1.47 19.45
CA ALA A 32 -7.79 1.24 18.46
C ALA A 32 -6.58 2.16 18.67
N GLU A 33 -6.80 3.46 18.91
CA GLU A 33 -5.69 4.39 19.15
C GLU A 33 -4.91 4.05 20.43
N GLU A 34 -5.59 3.67 21.51
CA GLU A 34 -4.95 3.21 22.74
C GLU A 34 -4.13 1.92 22.49
N PHE A 35 -4.66 1.00 21.67
CA PHE A 35 -3.99 -0.24 21.31
C PHE A 35 -2.72 0.00 20.48
N PHE A 36 -2.78 0.83 19.43
CA PHE A 36 -1.62 1.12 18.56
C PHE A 36 -0.51 1.87 19.30
N LYS A 37 -0.86 2.76 20.24
CA LYS A 37 0.13 3.45 21.08
C LYS A 37 0.91 2.48 21.97
N THR A 38 0.28 1.39 22.39
CA THR A 38 0.86 0.40 23.32
C THR A 38 1.54 -0.77 22.61
N HIS A 39 1.32 -0.93 21.30
CA HIS A 39 1.86 -2.00 20.46
C HIS A 39 2.51 -1.47 19.16
N PRO A 40 3.44 -0.50 19.23
CA PRO A 40 4.04 0.11 18.04
C PRO A 40 4.90 -0.85 17.19
N GLU A 41 5.27 -2.00 17.74
CA GLU A 41 6.08 -3.03 17.09
C GLU A 41 5.29 -3.90 16.09
N TYR A 42 3.96 -3.77 16.02
CA TYR A 42 3.11 -4.53 15.10
C TYR A 42 2.64 -3.64 13.94
N PRO A 43 3.28 -3.71 12.76
CA PRO A 43 2.94 -2.86 11.62
C PRO A 43 1.74 -3.35 10.81
N ASN A 44 1.29 -4.60 11.03
CA ASN A 44 0.28 -5.28 10.23
C ASN A 44 -1.03 -5.44 11.01
N VAL A 45 -2.16 -5.07 10.39
CA VAL A 45 -3.52 -5.24 10.93
C VAL A 45 -4.34 -6.10 9.97
N TYR A 46 -4.95 -7.16 10.47
CA TYR A 46 -5.92 -7.97 9.72
C TYR A 46 -7.33 -7.63 10.17
N LEU A 47 -8.16 -7.21 9.22
CA LEU A 47 -9.55 -6.87 9.43
C LEU A 47 -10.46 -8.02 9.04
N ASN A 48 -11.41 -8.32 9.91
CA ASN A 48 -12.57 -9.13 9.57
C ASN A 48 -13.79 -8.58 10.31
N SER A 49 -14.66 -7.91 9.56
CA SER A 49 -15.77 -7.14 10.13
C SER A 49 -16.93 -6.96 9.15
N PRO A 50 -18.18 -7.14 9.62
CA PRO A 50 -19.38 -6.85 8.82
C PRO A 50 -19.65 -5.34 8.68
N GLY A 51 -18.81 -4.47 9.25
CA GLY A 51 -19.03 -3.02 9.27
C GLY A 51 -19.64 -2.54 10.59
N GLY A 52 -20.54 -1.56 10.53
CA GLY A 52 -21.16 -0.93 11.70
C GLY A 52 -21.24 0.58 11.58
N ASN A 53 -20.70 1.31 12.56
CA ASN A 53 -20.74 2.77 12.55
C ASN A 53 -19.77 3.35 11.50
N LEU A 54 -20.31 3.98 10.46
CA LEU A 54 -19.55 4.54 9.34
C LEU A 54 -18.58 5.65 9.75
N SER A 55 -18.99 6.55 10.65
CA SER A 55 -18.14 7.64 11.16
C SER A 55 -16.94 7.07 11.92
N ALA A 56 -17.17 6.05 12.74
CA ALA A 56 -16.10 5.32 13.43
C ALA A 56 -15.19 4.56 12.44
N GLY A 57 -15.74 3.97 11.38
CA GLY A 57 -14.94 3.33 10.32
C GLY A 57 -13.97 4.30 9.64
N VAL A 58 -14.45 5.49 9.25
CA VAL A 58 -13.60 6.54 8.68
C VAL A 58 -12.52 7.01 9.66
N GLN A 59 -12.89 7.24 10.93
CA GLN A 59 -11.93 7.62 11.97
C GLN A 59 -10.86 6.53 12.19
N LEU A 60 -11.27 5.26 12.20
CA LEU A 60 -10.37 4.12 12.31
C LEU A 60 -9.40 4.07 11.13
N GLY A 61 -9.87 4.30 9.90
CA GLY A 61 -8.99 4.40 8.74
C GLY A 61 -7.99 5.55 8.83
N ARG A 62 -8.41 6.73 9.33
CA ARG A 62 -7.46 7.84 9.59
C ARG A 62 -6.40 7.45 10.63
N LEU A 63 -6.75 6.63 11.62
CA LEU A 63 -5.77 6.10 12.59
C LEU A 63 -4.79 5.13 11.92
N PHE A 64 -5.25 4.19 11.09
CA PHE A 64 -4.34 3.31 10.35
C PHE A 64 -3.30 4.09 9.54
N ARG A 65 -3.75 5.16 8.85
CA ARG A 65 -2.87 6.08 8.11
C ARG A 65 -1.88 6.79 9.02
N LYS A 66 -2.37 7.34 10.15
CA LYS A 66 -1.56 8.08 11.14
C LYS A 66 -0.44 7.23 11.71
N TYR A 67 -0.70 5.95 12.00
CA TYR A 67 0.29 5.00 12.53
C TYR A 67 1.06 4.25 11.44
N SER A 68 0.88 4.62 10.16
CA SER A 68 1.54 3.98 9.00
C SER A 68 1.36 2.46 8.95
N LEU A 69 0.16 1.98 9.30
CA LEU A 69 -0.14 0.55 9.37
C LEU A 69 -0.43 -0.05 7.98
N ARG A 70 0.06 -1.26 7.77
CA ARG A 70 -0.34 -2.15 6.68
C ARG A 70 -1.65 -2.83 7.10
N VAL A 71 -2.62 -2.85 6.21
CA VAL A 71 -3.96 -3.38 6.49
C VAL A 71 -4.29 -4.45 5.46
N ALA A 72 -4.69 -5.62 5.95
CA ALA A 72 -5.12 -6.74 5.12
C ALA A 72 -6.51 -7.22 5.57
N VAL A 73 -7.20 -7.98 4.72
CA VAL A 73 -8.44 -8.66 5.09
C VAL A 73 -8.17 -10.13 5.36
N GLY A 74 -8.59 -10.61 6.53
CA GLY A 74 -8.39 -11.99 6.94
C GLY A 74 -8.95 -12.26 8.33
N HIS A 75 -9.46 -13.47 8.54
CA HIS A 75 -9.99 -13.90 9.82
C HIS A 75 -8.89 -14.57 10.64
N THR A 76 -8.55 -14.00 11.79
CA THR A 76 -7.55 -14.60 12.68
C THR A 76 -8.16 -15.74 13.47
N THR A 77 -7.68 -16.95 13.23
CA THR A 77 -8.19 -18.19 13.84
C THR A 77 -7.14 -18.88 14.71
N ALA A 78 -7.61 -19.79 15.57
CA ALA A 78 -6.72 -20.71 16.26
C ALA A 78 -5.93 -21.54 15.23
N PRO A 79 -4.72 -22.01 15.57
CA PRO A 79 -3.86 -22.66 14.61
C PRO A 79 -4.48 -23.98 14.16
N THR A 80 -4.29 -24.27 12.88
CA THR A 80 -4.77 -25.53 12.28
C THR A 80 -3.96 -26.74 12.76
N ASP A 81 -2.71 -26.53 13.17
CA ASP A 81 -1.86 -27.53 13.80
C ASP A 81 -2.06 -27.56 15.33
N PRO A 82 -2.60 -28.65 15.90
CA PRO A 82 -2.82 -28.77 17.34
C PRO A 82 -1.54 -28.77 18.17
N ASP A 83 -0.37 -29.06 17.57
CA ASP A 83 0.92 -29.02 18.25
C ASP A 83 1.44 -27.56 18.42
N LEU A 84 0.78 -26.57 17.80
CA LEU A 84 1.15 -25.16 17.83
C LEU A 84 0.17 -24.30 18.65
N SER A 85 -0.37 -24.81 19.75
CA SER A 85 -1.48 -24.23 20.53
C SER A 85 -1.33 -22.78 21.02
N SER A 86 -0.14 -22.17 20.90
CA SER A 86 0.15 -20.76 21.23
C SER A 86 0.28 -19.85 20.00
N THR A 87 -0.06 -20.35 18.80
CA THR A 87 0.01 -19.62 17.54
C THR A 87 -1.39 -19.33 16.99
N ALA A 88 -1.48 -18.62 15.88
CA ALA A 88 -2.72 -18.31 15.18
C ALA A 88 -2.53 -18.46 13.67
N ASP A 89 -3.63 -18.69 12.96
CA ASP A 89 -3.68 -18.69 11.49
C ASP A 89 -4.55 -17.54 10.97
N ILE A 90 -4.52 -17.35 9.65
CA ILE A 90 -5.31 -16.34 8.95
C ILE A 90 -6.10 -17.06 7.86
N ASP A 91 -7.40 -17.17 8.09
CA ASP A 91 -8.37 -17.71 7.14
C ASP A 91 -9.02 -16.59 6.31
N GLU A 92 -9.85 -16.98 5.36
CA GLU A 92 -10.63 -16.03 4.55
C GLU A 92 -11.53 -15.18 5.45
N GLY A 93 -11.30 -13.87 5.43
CA GLY A 93 -12.12 -12.87 6.13
C GLY A 93 -12.87 -11.97 5.17
N GLN A 94 -13.74 -11.11 5.72
CA GLN A 94 -14.49 -10.11 4.97
C GLN A 94 -14.45 -8.76 5.67
N CYS A 95 -14.47 -7.69 4.88
CA CYS A 95 -14.48 -6.33 5.38
C CYS A 95 -15.52 -5.50 4.62
N VAL A 96 -16.69 -5.37 5.24
CA VAL A 96 -17.92 -4.85 4.62
C VAL A 96 -18.33 -3.49 5.21
N SER A 97 -18.98 -2.63 4.42
CA SER A 97 -19.54 -1.34 4.85
C SER A 97 -18.50 -0.44 5.53
N ALA A 98 -18.71 -0.03 6.78
CA ALA A 98 -17.81 0.79 7.56
C ALA A 98 -16.39 0.20 7.66
N CYS A 99 -16.25 -1.12 7.61
CA CYS A 99 -14.94 -1.76 7.59
C CYS A 99 -14.18 -1.42 6.29
N SER A 100 -14.86 -1.46 5.14
CA SER A 100 -14.24 -1.14 3.86
C SER A 100 -13.68 0.28 3.87
N TYR A 101 -14.37 1.24 4.50
CA TYR A 101 -13.84 2.58 4.70
C TYR A 101 -12.64 2.61 5.65
N ALA A 102 -12.67 1.87 6.76
CA ALA A 102 -11.50 1.77 7.64
C ALA A 102 -10.27 1.19 6.88
N PHE A 103 -10.49 0.14 6.09
CA PHE A 103 -9.46 -0.50 5.27
C PHE A 103 -8.74 0.47 4.33
N LEU A 104 -9.45 1.45 3.73
CA LEU A 104 -8.84 2.46 2.86
C LEU A 104 -7.76 3.31 3.56
N GLY A 105 -7.78 3.35 4.89
CA GLY A 105 -6.79 4.04 5.70
C GLY A 105 -5.37 3.47 5.67
N GLY A 106 -5.20 2.20 5.29
CA GLY A 106 -3.88 1.56 5.27
C GLY A 106 -2.90 2.24 4.31
N VAL A 107 -1.63 2.35 4.70
CA VAL A 107 -0.56 2.80 3.79
C VAL A 107 -0.18 1.70 2.79
N VAL A 108 -0.36 0.45 3.19
CA VAL A 108 -0.42 -0.73 2.32
C VAL A 108 -1.74 -1.43 2.59
N ARG A 109 -2.41 -1.88 1.54
CA ARG A 109 -3.78 -2.38 1.54
C ARG A 109 -3.84 -3.65 0.71
N GLU A 110 -4.05 -4.77 1.39
CA GLU A 110 -4.10 -6.10 0.77
C GLU A 110 -5.49 -6.70 0.93
N ALA A 111 -6.11 -7.06 -0.19
CA ALA A 111 -7.38 -7.75 -0.22
C ALA A 111 -7.42 -8.64 -1.46
N ASP A 112 -7.96 -9.83 -1.28
CA ASP A 112 -8.28 -10.77 -2.33
C ASP A 112 -9.69 -10.54 -2.89
N ASN A 113 -9.98 -11.30 -3.94
CA ASN A 113 -11.26 -11.23 -4.64
C ASN A 113 -12.44 -11.44 -3.67
N ASN A 114 -13.44 -10.57 -3.74
CA ASN A 114 -14.66 -10.62 -2.92
C ASN A 114 -14.47 -10.41 -1.40
N GLN A 115 -13.33 -9.92 -0.93
CA GLN A 115 -13.12 -9.64 0.50
C GLN A 115 -13.64 -8.27 0.96
N ILE A 116 -13.73 -7.29 0.04
CA ILE A 116 -14.22 -5.93 0.32
C ILE A 116 -15.66 -5.80 -0.18
N GLY A 117 -16.60 -5.52 0.71
CA GLY A 117 -18.03 -5.37 0.38
C GLY A 117 -18.53 -3.94 0.59
N ILE A 118 -19.09 -3.32 -0.44
CA ILE A 118 -19.66 -1.97 -0.38
C ILE A 118 -21.15 -1.97 -0.72
N HIS A 119 -21.91 -1.07 -0.10
CA HIS A 119 -23.33 -0.85 -0.42
C HIS A 119 -23.76 0.55 0.01
N GLN A 120 -25.01 0.90 -0.30
CA GLN A 120 -25.57 2.20 0.06
C GLN A 120 -25.58 2.43 1.56
N PHE A 121 -25.22 3.63 2.00
CA PHE A 121 -25.14 4.01 3.42
C PHE A 121 -26.50 4.46 4.00
N SER A 122 -27.61 4.27 3.29
CA SER A 122 -28.92 4.87 3.61
C SER A 122 -29.42 4.55 5.04
N TRP A 123 -29.05 3.39 5.58
CA TRP A 123 -29.40 2.97 6.93
C TRP A 123 -28.35 3.37 7.99
N GLU A 124 -27.06 3.47 7.64
CA GLU A 124 -25.99 3.96 8.53
C GLU A 124 -25.95 5.48 8.69
N LEU A 125 -26.61 6.23 7.80
CA LEU A 125 -26.74 7.69 7.88
C LEU A 125 -27.31 8.15 9.23
N ASN A 126 -28.19 7.36 9.85
CA ASN A 126 -28.72 7.66 11.18
C ASN A 126 -27.63 7.61 12.25
N ASN A 127 -26.67 6.69 12.16
CA ASN A 127 -25.55 6.59 13.10
C ASN A 127 -24.50 7.67 12.84
N PHE A 128 -24.28 8.01 11.57
CA PHE A 128 -23.38 9.07 11.15
C PHE A 128 -23.85 10.46 11.59
N ALA A 129 -25.15 10.74 11.48
CA ALA A 129 -25.77 11.99 11.91
C ALA A 129 -25.87 12.13 13.44
N GLN A 130 -25.98 11.02 14.17
CA GLN A 130 -26.01 11.02 15.64
C GLN A 130 -24.64 11.25 16.27
N GLN A 131 -23.55 10.80 15.61
CA GLN A 131 -22.17 11.03 16.07
C GLN A 131 -21.25 11.41 14.90
N PRO A 132 -21.42 12.60 14.31
CA PRO A 132 -20.54 13.08 13.26
C PRO A 132 -19.16 13.34 13.85
N SER A 133 -18.09 13.06 13.11
CA SER A 133 -16.75 13.54 13.46
C SER A 133 -16.74 15.08 13.50
N ALA A 134 -15.79 15.67 14.23
CA ALA A 134 -15.70 17.13 14.40
C ALA A 134 -15.75 17.88 13.06
N ASP A 135 -15.03 17.39 12.04
CA ASP A 135 -14.98 17.95 10.69
C ASP A 135 -16.36 18.03 9.99
N ILE A 136 -17.31 17.20 10.41
CA ILE A 136 -18.66 17.11 9.83
C ILE A 136 -19.65 17.92 10.63
N GLN A 137 -19.47 18.02 11.95
CA GLN A 137 -20.28 18.91 12.78
C GLN A 137 -20.18 20.35 12.29
N ASP A 138 -18.97 20.76 11.88
CA ASP A 138 -18.71 22.08 11.31
C ASP A 138 -19.34 22.28 9.93
N ALA A 139 -19.41 21.22 9.11
CA ALA A 139 -19.95 21.27 7.75
C ALA A 139 -21.49 21.11 7.66
N ALA A 140 -22.08 20.31 8.56
CA ALA A 140 -23.47 19.85 8.43
C ALA A 140 -24.49 20.71 9.19
N GLY A 141 -24.06 21.61 10.10
CA GLY A 141 -24.94 22.52 10.84
C GLY A 141 -26.02 21.80 11.65
N ALA A 142 -25.78 21.60 12.95
CA ALA A 142 -26.64 20.91 13.92
C ALA A 142 -28.17 20.89 13.62
N SER A 143 -28.62 19.91 12.84
CA SER A 143 -30.04 19.52 12.74
C SER A 143 -30.17 18.12 12.13
N ALA A 144 -30.27 17.12 12.99
CA ALA A 144 -30.49 15.73 12.62
C ALA A 144 -31.95 15.49 12.24
N GLY A 145 -32.26 15.70 10.96
CA GLY A 145 -33.41 15.14 10.26
C GLY A 145 -32.96 14.69 8.88
N PHE A 146 -33.34 13.48 8.45
CA PHE A 146 -32.97 12.95 7.14
C PHE A 146 -33.53 13.85 6.02
N SER A 147 -32.64 14.59 5.37
CA SER A 147 -32.92 15.39 4.18
C SER A 147 -31.99 14.93 3.06
N LEU A 148 -32.43 15.06 1.80
CA LEU A 148 -31.60 14.86 0.62
C LEU A 148 -30.29 15.69 0.69
N SER A 149 -30.32 16.85 1.37
CA SER A 149 -29.14 17.67 1.62
C SER A 149 -28.10 16.98 2.52
N THR A 150 -28.53 16.19 3.51
CA THR A 150 -27.62 15.48 4.43
C THR A 150 -26.89 14.34 3.72
N ALA A 151 -27.59 13.60 2.85
CA ALA A 151 -26.97 12.56 2.03
C ALA A 151 -25.91 13.14 1.08
N GLN A 152 -26.15 14.32 0.50
CA GLN A 152 -25.18 15.02 -0.35
C GLN A 152 -23.93 15.44 0.41
N VAL A 153 -24.09 15.99 1.63
CA VAL A 153 -22.95 16.36 2.49
C VAL A 153 -22.11 15.14 2.84
N ILE A 154 -22.75 14.01 3.16
CA ILE A 154 -22.05 12.79 3.56
C ILE A 154 -21.35 12.16 2.37
N ALA A 155 -21.99 12.09 1.20
CA ALA A 155 -21.31 11.66 -0.02
C ALA A 155 -20.09 12.54 -0.33
N GLY A 156 -20.21 13.87 -0.18
CA GLY A 156 -19.09 14.81 -0.31
C GLY A 156 -17.95 14.50 0.66
N PHE A 157 -18.26 14.30 1.94
CA PHE A 157 -17.27 13.93 2.95
C PHE A 157 -16.58 12.59 2.63
N LEU A 158 -17.34 11.58 2.22
CA LEU A 158 -16.78 10.28 1.84
C LEU A 158 -15.91 10.39 0.60
N ILE A 159 -16.30 11.18 -0.41
CA ILE A 159 -15.48 11.47 -1.60
C ILE A 159 -14.16 12.12 -1.18
N THR A 160 -14.20 13.13 -0.32
CA THR A 160 -12.97 13.77 0.21
C THR A 160 -12.11 12.75 0.96
N TYR A 161 -12.70 11.94 1.83
CA TYR A 161 -11.99 10.91 2.57
C TYR A 161 -11.30 9.89 1.65
N VAL A 162 -12.02 9.31 0.67
CA VAL A 162 -11.41 8.32 -0.24
C VAL A 162 -10.32 8.95 -1.10
N GLN A 163 -10.46 10.21 -1.52
CA GLN A 163 -9.40 10.94 -2.23
C GLN A 163 -8.16 11.16 -1.36
N GLU A 164 -8.32 11.56 -0.11
CA GLU A 164 -7.21 11.68 0.86
C GLU A 164 -6.49 10.33 1.05
N MET A 165 -7.22 9.23 1.00
CA MET A 165 -6.67 7.88 1.11
C MET A 165 -6.00 7.40 -0.19
N GLY A 166 -6.20 8.06 -1.33
CA GLY A 166 -5.65 7.68 -2.64
C GLY A 166 -6.52 6.71 -3.44
N VAL A 167 -7.80 6.64 -3.11
CA VAL A 167 -8.81 5.76 -3.75
C VAL A 167 -9.60 6.55 -4.78
N ASP A 168 -9.98 5.91 -5.89
CA ASP A 168 -10.81 6.54 -6.91
C ASP A 168 -12.19 6.92 -6.32
N PRO A 169 -12.64 8.19 -6.43
CA PRO A 169 -13.98 8.62 -5.98
C PRO A 169 -15.14 7.77 -6.51
N LYS A 170 -14.96 7.09 -7.65
CA LYS A 170 -15.92 6.13 -8.18
C LYS A 170 -16.27 5.04 -7.18
N PHE A 171 -15.39 4.71 -6.23
CA PHE A 171 -15.70 3.83 -5.09
C PHE A 171 -16.97 4.27 -4.35
N VAL A 172 -17.08 5.56 -4.01
CA VAL A 172 -18.26 6.10 -3.31
C VAL A 172 -19.49 6.10 -4.21
N SER A 173 -19.30 6.35 -5.52
CA SER A 173 -20.40 6.26 -6.49
C SER A 173 -20.97 4.86 -6.59
N VAL A 174 -20.11 3.82 -6.66
CA VAL A 174 -20.54 2.41 -6.74
C VAL A 174 -21.21 1.98 -5.44
N ALA A 175 -20.65 2.37 -4.29
CA ALA A 175 -21.25 2.11 -2.98
C ALA A 175 -22.67 2.72 -2.91
N SER A 176 -22.81 3.99 -3.32
CA SER A 176 -24.08 4.71 -3.27
C SER A 176 -25.16 4.14 -4.21
N SER A 177 -24.76 3.43 -5.27
CA SER A 177 -25.69 2.91 -6.28
C SER A 177 -26.15 1.48 -6.05
N THR A 178 -25.63 0.79 -5.03
CA THR A 178 -25.90 -0.64 -4.82
C THR A 178 -26.75 -0.84 -3.57
N GLU A 179 -27.91 -1.47 -3.73
CA GLU A 179 -28.82 -1.77 -2.62
C GLU A 179 -28.31 -2.95 -1.77
N ASP A 180 -27.88 -4.04 -2.42
CA ASP A 180 -27.23 -5.19 -1.80
C ASP A 180 -25.72 -4.95 -1.64
N VAL A 181 -25.02 -5.86 -0.93
CA VAL A 181 -23.56 -5.80 -0.83
C VAL A 181 -22.93 -6.15 -2.18
N HIS A 182 -22.28 -5.16 -2.80
CA HIS A 182 -21.38 -5.37 -3.93
C HIS A 182 -19.98 -5.72 -3.42
N TYR A 183 -19.59 -6.98 -3.62
CA TYR A 183 -18.24 -7.43 -3.31
C TYR A 183 -17.32 -7.12 -4.48
N LEU A 184 -16.24 -6.39 -4.22
CA LEU A 184 -15.31 -5.96 -5.25
C LEU A 184 -14.54 -7.15 -5.83
N SER A 185 -14.54 -7.24 -7.15
CA SER A 185 -13.68 -8.14 -7.89
C SER A 185 -12.20 -7.72 -7.79
N LYS A 186 -11.28 -8.65 -8.05
CA LYS A 186 -9.84 -8.36 -8.13
C LYS A 186 -9.51 -7.21 -9.09
N GLU A 187 -10.23 -7.10 -10.19
CA GLU A 187 -10.07 -6.02 -11.15
C GLU A 187 -10.53 -4.67 -10.58
N GLU A 188 -11.69 -4.62 -9.91
CA GLU A 188 -12.18 -3.41 -9.25
C GLU A 188 -11.28 -2.96 -8.10
N LEU A 189 -10.72 -3.90 -7.33
CA LEU A 189 -9.76 -3.60 -6.27
C LEU A 189 -8.56 -2.82 -6.81
N VAL A 190 -8.09 -3.16 -8.02
CA VAL A 190 -6.98 -2.46 -8.69
C VAL A 190 -7.48 -1.15 -9.32
N ASN A 191 -8.53 -1.19 -10.13
CA ASN A 191 -9.01 -0.03 -10.89
C ASN A 191 -9.49 1.12 -10.01
N LEU A 192 -10.01 0.81 -8.81
CA LEU A 192 -10.44 1.81 -7.83
C LEU A 192 -9.31 2.22 -6.86
N ASN A 193 -8.10 1.68 -7.01
CA ASN A 193 -6.99 1.84 -6.06
C ASN A 193 -7.37 1.44 -4.61
N VAL A 194 -8.23 0.42 -4.44
CA VAL A 194 -8.60 -0.12 -3.13
C VAL A 194 -7.48 -1.02 -2.60
N ARG A 195 -6.94 -1.90 -3.45
CA ARG A 195 -5.66 -2.56 -3.21
C ARG A 195 -4.54 -1.59 -3.55
N TRP A 196 -3.58 -1.43 -2.65
CA TRP A 196 -2.60 -0.36 -2.75
C TRP A 196 -1.32 -0.68 -2.00
N ASP A 197 -0.19 -0.27 -2.56
CA ASP A 197 1.08 -0.23 -1.85
C ASP A 197 1.66 1.18 -2.03
N SER A 198 1.89 1.89 -0.93
CA SER A 198 2.46 3.24 -0.95
C SER A 198 3.86 3.29 -1.54
N LYS A 199 4.62 2.18 -1.46
CA LYS A 199 5.99 2.07 -1.96
C LYS A 199 6.05 1.57 -3.40
N ALA A 200 4.95 1.07 -3.96
CA ALA A 200 4.89 0.71 -5.37
C ALA A 200 5.02 1.96 -6.26
N PHE A 201 5.75 1.83 -7.36
CA PHE A 201 5.93 2.88 -8.35
C PHE A 201 4.82 2.86 -9.38
N GLY A 202 4.28 4.05 -9.65
CA GLY A 202 3.25 4.26 -10.66
C GLY A 202 3.77 4.22 -12.10
N PRO A 203 2.94 4.64 -13.07
CA PRO A 203 3.28 4.62 -14.48
C PRO A 203 4.57 5.37 -14.83
N TRP A 204 5.29 4.86 -15.83
CA TRP A 204 6.52 5.46 -16.33
C TRP A 204 6.25 6.63 -17.27
N GLY A 205 7.01 7.71 -17.11
CA GLY A 205 7.05 8.86 -17.99
C GLY A 205 8.45 9.19 -18.48
N ILE A 206 8.56 10.23 -19.31
CA ILE A 206 9.84 10.80 -19.74
C ILE A 206 9.94 12.27 -19.35
N ARG A 207 11.15 12.73 -19.05
CA ARG A 207 11.46 14.16 -18.84
C ARG A 207 12.77 14.51 -19.56
N PRO A 208 12.91 15.75 -20.08
CA PRO A 208 14.16 16.22 -20.65
C PRO A 208 15.21 16.47 -19.55
N TRP A 209 16.47 16.20 -19.87
CA TRP A 209 17.62 16.55 -19.03
C TRP A 209 18.84 16.85 -19.89
N GLY A 210 19.36 18.07 -19.77
CA GLY A 210 20.39 18.56 -20.69
C GLY A 210 19.95 18.44 -22.14
N ASN A 211 20.71 17.71 -22.95
CA ASN A 211 20.42 17.47 -24.37
C ASN A 211 19.73 16.12 -24.64
N GLY A 212 19.30 15.40 -23.60
CA GLY A 212 18.67 14.09 -23.71
C GLY A 212 17.37 14.00 -22.92
N ILE A 213 16.90 12.76 -22.77
CA ILE A 213 15.74 12.41 -21.96
C ILE A 213 16.05 11.28 -20.98
N TYR A 214 15.38 11.25 -19.84
CA TYR A 214 15.38 10.10 -18.95
C TYR A 214 13.94 9.60 -18.74
N ALA A 215 13.82 8.32 -18.45
CA ALA A 215 12.57 7.71 -18.03
C ALA A 215 12.49 7.79 -16.51
N PHE A 216 11.29 8.01 -15.97
CA PHE A 216 11.09 8.07 -14.52
C PHE A 216 9.77 7.43 -14.12
N ALA A 217 9.72 6.95 -12.89
CA ALA A 217 8.51 6.56 -12.19
C ALA A 217 8.61 7.05 -10.74
N GLU A 218 7.50 7.50 -10.17
CA GLU A 218 7.42 7.92 -8.76
C GLU A 218 6.65 6.85 -7.99
N SER A 219 7.13 6.54 -6.78
CA SER A 219 6.35 5.80 -5.79
C SER A 219 5.03 6.49 -5.53
N HIS A 220 4.02 5.71 -5.16
CA HIS A 220 2.69 6.19 -4.85
C HIS A 220 2.65 7.23 -3.72
N ASP A 221 3.53 7.13 -2.71
CA ASP A 221 3.71 8.14 -1.67
C ASP A 221 4.62 9.32 -2.07
N LYS A 222 5.20 9.26 -3.27
CA LYS A 222 6.11 10.24 -3.86
C LYS A 222 7.39 10.46 -3.07
N LYS A 223 7.76 9.55 -2.17
CA LYS A 223 9.01 9.63 -1.42
C LYS A 223 10.19 9.08 -2.21
N GLN A 224 9.93 8.14 -3.11
CA GLN A 224 10.91 7.49 -3.96
C GLN A 224 10.68 7.78 -5.44
N THR A 225 11.78 7.91 -6.18
CA THR A 225 11.75 8.10 -7.63
C THR A 225 12.76 7.19 -8.29
N ALA A 226 12.28 6.39 -9.25
CA ALA A 226 13.08 5.54 -10.09
C ALA A 226 13.40 6.29 -11.39
N PHE A 227 14.65 6.21 -11.84
CA PHE A 227 15.14 6.82 -13.06
C PHE A 227 15.83 5.77 -13.91
N VAL A 228 15.59 5.78 -15.21
CA VAL A 228 16.43 5.08 -16.19
C VAL A 228 16.98 6.11 -17.17
N PHE A 229 18.31 6.16 -17.27
CA PHE A 229 19.02 7.17 -18.04
C PHE A 229 20.32 6.64 -18.62
N CYS A 230 20.92 7.42 -19.52
CA CYS A 230 22.24 7.16 -20.06
C CYS A 230 23.13 8.38 -19.86
N ASN A 231 24.32 8.17 -19.30
CA ASN A 231 25.31 9.22 -19.11
C ASN A 231 26.24 9.35 -20.33
N SER A 232 27.18 10.28 -20.26
CA SER A 232 28.23 10.48 -21.26
C SER A 232 29.12 9.24 -21.49
N ASP A 233 29.11 8.28 -20.57
CA ASP A 233 29.79 6.99 -20.71
C ASP A 233 29.04 5.99 -21.61
N LYS A 234 27.87 6.38 -22.16
CA LYS A 234 27.03 5.56 -23.05
C LYS A 234 26.57 4.23 -22.45
N HIS A 235 26.64 4.10 -21.13
CA HIS A 235 26.15 2.93 -20.41
C HIS A 235 24.80 3.24 -19.74
N PRO A 236 23.75 2.45 -20.00
CA PRO A 236 22.46 2.65 -19.37
C PRO A 236 22.54 2.34 -17.88
N LYS A 237 21.88 3.18 -17.08
CA LYS A 237 21.84 3.08 -15.62
C LYS A 237 20.44 3.25 -15.11
N MET A 238 20.18 2.61 -13.99
CA MET A 238 19.00 2.85 -13.19
C MET A 238 19.41 3.45 -11.85
N ARG A 239 18.63 4.43 -11.38
CA ARG A 239 18.77 5.01 -10.05
C ARG A 239 17.43 4.98 -9.34
N ILE A 240 17.40 4.55 -8.08
CA ILE A 240 16.25 4.72 -7.19
C ILE A 240 16.65 5.69 -6.09
N GLN A 241 15.99 6.85 -6.04
CA GLN A 241 16.18 7.87 -5.02
C GLN A 241 15.20 7.70 -3.87
N GLY A 242 15.54 8.21 -2.68
CA GLY A 242 14.65 8.19 -1.51
C GLY A 242 14.66 6.85 -0.77
N VAL A 243 15.76 6.10 -0.86
CA VAL A 243 15.89 4.81 -0.17
C VAL A 243 16.15 5.06 1.32
N GLU A 244 15.30 4.50 2.18
CA GLU A 244 15.42 4.57 3.65
C GLU A 244 16.32 3.43 4.17
N HIS A 245 16.79 3.52 5.42
CA HIS A 245 17.59 2.49 6.11
C HIS A 245 18.91 2.07 5.45
N VAL A 246 19.49 2.93 4.61
CA VAL A 246 20.71 2.60 3.84
C VAL A 246 21.93 2.28 4.69
N SER A 247 22.03 2.77 5.93
CA SER A 247 23.12 2.40 6.85
C SER A 247 23.11 0.93 7.23
N GLU A 248 21.92 0.36 7.49
CA GLU A 248 21.73 -1.06 7.82
C GLU A 248 22.05 -1.92 6.58
N ILE A 249 21.54 -1.49 5.42
CA ILE A 249 21.74 -2.19 4.15
C ILE A 249 23.21 -2.16 3.70
N LYS A 250 23.95 -1.08 4.00
CA LYS A 250 25.38 -0.98 3.68
C LYS A 250 26.22 -1.96 4.48
N GLU A 251 25.80 -2.35 5.67
CA GLU A 251 26.48 -3.40 6.43
C GLU A 251 26.21 -4.77 5.84
N GLU A 252 24.96 -5.06 5.46
CA GLU A 252 24.60 -6.32 4.83
C GLU A 252 25.21 -6.51 3.43
N LEU A 253 25.31 -5.44 2.63
CA LEU A 253 25.91 -5.50 1.28
C LEU A 253 27.43 -5.78 1.30
N LYS A 254 28.14 -5.58 2.41
CA LYS A 254 29.57 -5.93 2.52
C LYS A 254 29.80 -7.44 2.48
N ASP A 255 28.80 -8.24 2.85
CA ASP A 255 28.88 -9.70 2.86
C ASP A 255 28.40 -10.33 1.54
N VAL A 256 27.85 -9.52 0.61
CA VAL A 256 27.25 -9.98 -0.66
C VAL A 256 28.28 -10.21 -1.78
N ASP A 257 29.51 -9.67 -1.65
CA ASP A 257 30.58 -9.78 -2.66
C ASP A 257 30.96 -11.23 -3.05
N ASN A 258 30.49 -12.26 -2.32
CA ASN A 258 30.79 -13.68 -2.57
C ASN A 258 29.61 -14.56 -3.02
N TYR A 259 28.36 -14.06 -3.02
CA TYR A 259 27.20 -14.95 -3.21
C TYR A 259 26.15 -14.36 -4.17
N MET A 260 26.21 -14.87 -5.41
CA MET A 260 25.15 -14.97 -6.42
C MET A 260 24.86 -13.75 -7.32
N PRO A 261 24.40 -14.00 -8.57
CA PRO A 261 23.92 -12.96 -9.47
C PRO A 261 22.64 -12.34 -8.90
N ILE A 262 22.64 -11.02 -8.77
CA ILE A 262 21.46 -10.24 -8.48
C ILE A 262 20.68 -10.17 -9.78
N GLU A 263 19.64 -10.99 -9.94
CA GLU A 263 18.66 -10.75 -11.00
C GLU A 263 17.91 -9.47 -10.63
N ALA A 264 18.12 -8.37 -11.37
CA ALA A 264 17.22 -7.23 -11.21
C ALA A 264 16.27 -7.06 -12.38
N ALA A 265 15.04 -6.78 -11.95
CA ALA A 265 14.22 -5.65 -12.34
C ALA A 265 13.62 -5.65 -13.75
N LEU A 266 14.41 -5.97 -14.76
CA LEU A 266 14.01 -5.84 -16.15
C LEU A 266 14.53 -7.03 -17.00
N GLY A 267 14.99 -8.10 -16.34
CA GLY A 267 15.76 -9.18 -16.97
C GLY A 267 17.24 -8.82 -17.18
N ALA A 268 17.76 -7.87 -16.39
CA ALA A 268 19.15 -7.45 -16.42
C ALA A 268 19.93 -8.18 -15.33
N ASP A 269 21.14 -8.63 -15.65
CA ASP A 269 22.10 -9.11 -14.64
C ASP A 269 22.65 -7.90 -13.89
N VAL A 270 22.27 -7.72 -12.63
CA VAL A 270 22.58 -6.52 -11.84
C VAL A 270 23.72 -6.81 -10.90
N THR A 271 24.86 -7.14 -11.48
CA THR A 271 26.11 -7.39 -10.75
C THR A 271 26.71 -6.14 -10.08
N SER A 272 26.14 -4.95 -10.27
CA SER A 272 26.79 -3.68 -9.90
C SER A 272 25.93 -2.73 -9.05
N ILE A 273 25.22 -3.25 -8.05
CA ILE A 273 24.52 -2.38 -7.11
C ILE A 273 25.50 -1.52 -6.33
N LYS A 274 25.29 -0.20 -6.34
CA LYS A 274 26.04 0.75 -5.52
C LYS A 274 25.09 1.63 -4.74
N LEU A 275 25.33 1.74 -3.44
CA LEU A 275 24.68 2.75 -2.61
C LEU A 275 25.41 4.08 -2.77
N SER A 276 24.67 5.13 -3.10
CA SER A 276 25.17 6.50 -3.12
C SER A 276 24.38 7.40 -2.18
N GLN A 277 25.03 8.45 -1.72
CA GLN A 277 24.42 9.47 -0.88
C GLN A 277 24.25 10.75 -1.70
N GLU A 278 23.05 11.31 -1.67
CA GLU A 278 22.71 12.54 -2.37
C GLU A 278 23.19 13.78 -1.60
N SER A 279 23.31 14.90 -2.32
CA SER A 279 23.71 16.19 -1.74
C SER A 279 22.70 16.74 -0.72
N ASN A 280 21.44 16.31 -0.80
CA ASN A 280 20.37 16.62 0.15
C ASN A 280 20.37 15.68 1.38
N GLY A 281 21.30 14.72 1.46
CA GLY A 281 21.40 13.73 2.53
C GLY A 281 20.55 12.47 2.34
N ALA A 282 19.65 12.43 1.33
CA ALA A 282 18.92 11.22 0.97
C ALA A 282 19.87 10.15 0.41
N SER A 283 19.46 8.88 0.47
CA SER A 283 20.23 7.80 -0.12
C SER A 283 19.60 7.32 -1.43
N ALA A 284 20.45 6.80 -2.31
CA ALA A 284 20.05 6.28 -3.61
C ALA A 284 20.72 4.93 -3.90
N LEU A 285 20.02 4.11 -4.67
CA LEU A 285 20.52 2.86 -5.23
C LEU A 285 20.86 3.08 -6.70
N ASP A 286 22.11 2.89 -7.07
CA ASP A 286 22.60 2.96 -8.44
C ASP A 286 22.86 1.56 -9.00
N MET A 287 22.37 1.29 -10.21
CA MET A 287 22.46 -0.01 -10.87
C MET A 287 22.90 0.17 -12.32
N SER A 288 23.80 -0.69 -12.81
CA SER A 288 24.11 -0.79 -14.24
C SER A 288 23.04 -1.61 -14.95
N LEU A 289 22.71 -1.22 -16.17
CA LEU A 289 21.79 -1.95 -17.05
C LEU A 289 22.52 -2.45 -18.32
N ALA A 290 23.80 -2.80 -18.22
CA ALA A 290 24.67 -3.06 -19.38
C ALA A 290 24.10 -4.08 -20.39
N ASP A 291 23.47 -5.15 -19.91
CA ASP A 291 22.89 -6.22 -20.75
C ASP A 291 21.37 -6.13 -20.91
N PHE A 292 20.77 -4.99 -20.54
CA PHE A 292 19.32 -4.84 -20.51
C PHE A 292 18.72 -4.56 -21.91
N ASP A 293 17.69 -5.34 -22.29
CA ASP A 293 16.89 -5.12 -23.50
C ASP A 293 15.45 -4.66 -23.16
N PRO A 294 15.08 -3.40 -23.49
CA PRO A 294 13.73 -2.87 -23.28
C PRO A 294 12.60 -3.65 -23.94
N ARG A 295 12.89 -4.46 -24.97
CA ARG A 295 11.87 -5.30 -25.62
C ARG A 295 11.33 -6.37 -24.68
N GLY A 296 12.12 -6.78 -23.67
CA GLY A 296 11.68 -7.67 -22.60
C GLY A 296 10.59 -7.09 -21.70
N LEU A 297 10.24 -5.81 -21.89
CA LEU A 297 9.20 -5.12 -21.12
C LEU A 297 7.80 -5.16 -21.76
N GLN A 298 7.62 -5.81 -22.90
CA GLN A 298 6.31 -5.86 -23.55
C GLN A 298 5.41 -6.92 -22.90
N GLY A 299 4.16 -6.54 -22.59
CA GLY A 299 3.10 -7.48 -22.19
C GLY A 299 3.09 -7.95 -20.73
N LYS A 300 3.87 -7.31 -19.84
CA LYS A 300 3.85 -7.63 -18.39
C LYS A 300 2.94 -6.66 -17.64
N SER A 301 2.33 -7.13 -16.54
CA SER A 301 1.35 -6.36 -15.74
C SER A 301 2.01 -5.46 -14.70
N ASP A 302 3.06 -5.94 -14.02
CA ASP A 302 3.92 -5.20 -13.10
C ASP A 302 5.29 -5.88 -13.06
N TYR A 303 6.33 -5.16 -12.64
CA TYR A 303 7.69 -5.68 -12.44
C TYR A 303 8.04 -5.64 -10.96
N ASP A 304 8.22 -6.81 -10.37
CA ASP A 304 8.88 -6.90 -9.08
C ASP A 304 10.38 -6.64 -9.28
N LEU A 305 10.90 -5.53 -8.75
CA LEU A 305 12.33 -5.26 -8.62
C LEU A 305 12.81 -5.55 -7.21
N SER A 306 12.40 -6.70 -6.68
CA SER A 306 13.07 -7.24 -5.52
C SER A 306 14.55 -7.43 -5.83
N VAL A 307 15.41 -6.65 -5.16
CA VAL A 307 16.84 -6.93 -5.12
C VAL A 307 17.02 -8.03 -4.09
N ARG A 308 17.25 -9.23 -4.60
CA ARG A 308 17.36 -10.45 -3.80
C ARG A 308 18.82 -10.63 -3.42
N ALA A 309 19.16 -10.42 -2.15
CA ALA A 309 20.36 -11.01 -1.57
C ALA A 309 19.92 -12.01 -0.51
N LYS A 310 20.55 -13.18 -0.47
CA LYS A 310 20.29 -14.20 0.54
C LYS A 310 21.47 -14.22 1.50
N THR A 311 21.28 -13.69 2.70
CA THR A 311 22.23 -13.88 3.81
C THR A 311 21.72 -15.02 4.71
N HIS A 312 22.46 -15.36 5.77
CA HIS A 312 21.96 -16.33 6.76
C HIS A 312 20.74 -15.82 7.56
N SER A 313 20.45 -14.51 7.51
CA SER A 313 19.51 -13.85 8.41
C SER A 313 18.47 -12.96 7.73
N VAL A 314 18.68 -12.55 6.46
CA VAL A 314 17.80 -11.62 5.76
C VAL A 314 17.47 -12.15 4.38
N GLU A 315 16.19 -12.34 4.14
CA GLU A 315 15.65 -12.51 2.80
C GLU A 315 15.18 -11.14 2.30
N TRP A 316 15.60 -10.75 1.09
CA TRP A 316 15.06 -9.58 0.36
C TRP A 316 15.51 -8.20 0.87
N LEU A 317 16.75 -7.81 0.56
CA LEU A 317 17.32 -6.50 0.93
C LEU A 317 16.50 -5.30 0.44
N PHE A 318 15.92 -5.40 -0.75
CA PHE A 318 14.99 -4.37 -1.25
C PHE A 318 13.83 -5.04 -1.98
N ASN A 319 12.63 -4.48 -1.83
CA ASN A 319 11.46 -4.84 -2.61
C ASN A 319 10.83 -3.56 -3.20
N PHE A 320 10.89 -3.42 -4.52
CA PHE A 320 10.28 -2.32 -5.24
C PHE A 320 9.35 -2.87 -6.32
N SER A 321 8.05 -2.64 -6.20
CA SER A 321 7.10 -2.97 -7.26
C SER A 321 7.04 -1.83 -8.27
N LEU A 322 7.51 -2.01 -9.50
CA LEU A 322 7.33 -1.04 -10.58
C LEU A 322 6.11 -1.34 -11.44
N SER A 323 5.35 -0.30 -11.77
CA SER A 323 4.33 -0.42 -12.80
C SER A 323 4.92 -0.76 -14.17
N ALA A 324 4.24 -1.64 -14.90
CA ALA A 324 4.56 -1.88 -16.31
C ALA A 324 3.99 -0.82 -17.25
N VAL A 325 3.04 0.00 -16.79
CA VAL A 325 2.37 1.00 -17.60
C VAL A 325 3.39 2.05 -18.07
N GLY A 326 3.53 2.20 -19.39
CA GLY A 326 4.46 3.15 -20.01
C GLY A 326 5.93 2.74 -19.98
N ALA A 327 6.31 1.70 -19.22
CA ALA A 327 7.71 1.33 -18.96
C ALA A 327 8.50 1.08 -20.25
N ALA A 328 7.98 0.20 -21.13
CA ALA A 328 8.65 -0.15 -22.39
C ALA A 328 8.91 1.08 -23.27
N ALA A 329 7.93 1.98 -23.41
CA ALA A 329 8.04 3.16 -24.26
C ALA A 329 9.00 4.20 -23.67
N ALA A 330 8.85 4.50 -22.38
CA ALA A 330 9.66 5.51 -21.69
C ALA A 330 11.13 5.10 -21.60
N ILE A 331 11.38 3.86 -21.14
CA ILE A 331 12.73 3.34 -20.95
C ILE A 331 13.45 3.18 -22.29
N SER A 332 12.79 2.65 -23.32
CA SER A 332 13.37 2.58 -24.67
C SER A 332 13.75 3.96 -25.21
N ALA A 333 12.93 4.98 -24.92
CA ALA A 333 13.21 6.34 -25.35
C ALA A 333 14.45 6.91 -24.65
N ALA A 334 14.58 6.72 -23.33
CA ALA A 334 15.73 7.15 -22.56
C ALA A 334 17.04 6.45 -23.00
N MET A 335 16.97 5.16 -23.32
CA MET A 335 18.15 4.38 -23.73
C MET A 335 18.67 4.77 -25.12
N ARG A 336 17.89 5.47 -25.96
CA ARG A 336 18.40 6.03 -27.23
C ARG A 336 19.54 7.02 -27.03
N ASN A 337 19.65 7.65 -25.86
CA ASN A 337 20.77 8.54 -25.55
C ASN A 337 22.12 7.78 -25.44
N CYS A 338 22.11 6.45 -25.33
CA CYS A 338 23.33 5.64 -25.30
C CYS A 338 23.98 5.44 -26.68
N ASN A 339 23.25 5.71 -27.76
CA ASN A 339 23.73 5.53 -29.13
C ASN A 339 24.50 6.76 -29.61
#